data_AF-A0A8S0ZXS5-F1
#
_entry.id   AF-A0A8S0ZXS5-F1
#
_cell.length_a   1.000
_cell.length_b   1.000
_cell.length_c   1.000
_cell.angle_alpha   90.00
_cell.angle_beta   90.00
_cell.angle_gamma   90.00
#
_symmetry.space_group_name_H-M   'P 1'
#
loop_
_entity.id
_entity.type
_entity.pdbx_description
1 polymer ?
#
loop_
_entity_poly.entity_id
_entity_poly.type
_entity_poly.pdbx_seq_one_letter_code
_entity_poly.pdbx_strand_id
1 'polypeptide(L)'
;MGRKIPSKKHRGVKDPLLQQAKRLESLKGKINAPPKDPDEQPMPRSIIRLFGLPDPSKKNTAKNSAHRKTRPLPNKKDEGISCTGDNPISRLHKLPGESGRGFSLRINSAIKALHGADEDLEYPHDLEAEDYKGQRMAEQRERRAKKRRRAEKAAKKAGGEGENTEGHLTRIQKLALKKKAKKMKALEAGEEQAEVVYERVAFGEVTHAPPALHFKASAGAPRPGRRELLLSGMLRGQGGAGRGAVGPGGVGGAGDADAARRERARLDAVAAYRALKASKRKNK
;
A
#
# COMPACT_ATOMS: atom_id res chain seq x y z
N MET A 1 10.74 -17.63 50.85
CA MET A 1 11.85 -16.65 50.72
C MET A 1 12.45 -16.76 49.32
N GLY A 2 12.14 -15.83 48.41
CA GLY A 2 12.57 -15.92 47.01
C GLY A 2 14.08 -15.67 46.85
N ARG A 3 14.79 -16.55 46.13
CA ARG A 3 16.21 -16.39 45.83
C ARG A 3 16.41 -15.24 44.84
N LYS A 4 17.28 -14.29 45.18
CA LYS A 4 17.61 -13.11 44.35
C LYS A 4 18.41 -13.55 43.11
N ILE A 5 17.90 -13.27 41.91
CA ILE A 5 18.61 -13.56 40.66
C ILE A 5 19.78 -12.58 40.51
N PRO A 6 21.03 -13.05 40.32
CA PRO A 6 22.18 -12.17 40.15
C PRO A 6 22.08 -11.39 38.84
N SER A 7 22.30 -10.07 38.90
CA SER A 7 22.30 -9.19 37.74
C SER A 7 23.44 -9.54 36.77
N LYS A 8 23.15 -9.54 35.47
CA LYS A 8 24.16 -9.71 34.42
C LYS A 8 25.18 -8.57 34.49
N LYS A 9 26.43 -8.88 34.83
CA LYS A 9 27.52 -7.90 34.78
C LYS A 9 27.74 -7.48 33.33
N HIS A 10 27.58 -6.20 33.01
CA HIS A 10 27.97 -5.65 31.72
C HIS A 10 29.48 -5.74 31.60
N ARG A 11 29.99 -6.63 30.75
CA ARG A 11 31.42 -6.65 30.43
C ARG A 11 31.71 -5.40 29.61
N GLY A 12 32.43 -4.45 30.21
CA GLY A 12 33.01 -3.33 29.48
C GLY A 12 33.98 -3.81 28.40
N VAL A 13 34.43 -2.89 27.56
CA VAL A 13 35.50 -3.15 26.60
C VAL A 13 36.76 -3.50 27.40
N LYS A 14 37.26 -4.72 27.22
CA LYS A 14 38.37 -5.27 28.01
C LYS A 14 39.67 -4.46 27.81
N ASP A 15 39.94 -4.04 26.58
CA ASP A 15 41.11 -3.24 26.20
C ASP A 15 40.71 -2.15 25.16
N PRO A 16 40.70 -0.86 25.53
CA PRO A 16 40.23 0.21 24.65
C PRO A 16 41.15 0.42 23.44
N LEU A 17 42.47 0.30 23.62
CA LEU A 17 43.46 0.48 22.55
C LEU A 17 43.34 -0.61 21.49
N LEU A 18 43.13 -1.87 21.89
CA LEU A 18 42.92 -2.97 20.94
C LEU A 18 41.60 -2.82 20.19
N GLN A 19 40.55 -2.30 20.83
CA GLN A 19 39.28 -2.01 20.16
C GLN A 19 39.44 -0.88 19.13
N GLN A 20 40.18 0.18 19.48
CA GLN A 20 40.50 1.28 18.58
C GLN A 20 41.33 0.80 17.39
N ALA A 21 42.38 0.00 17.62
CA ALA A 21 43.20 -0.57 16.56
C ALA A 21 42.36 -1.43 15.60
N LYS A 22 41.54 -2.34 16.12
CA LYS A 22 40.60 -3.15 15.30
C LYS A 22 39.62 -2.29 14.51
N ARG A 23 39.11 -1.21 15.13
CA ARG A 23 38.21 -0.28 14.46
C ARG A 23 38.93 0.42 13.30
N LEU A 24 40.13 0.95 13.53
CA LEU A 24 40.94 1.63 12.51
C LEU A 24 41.32 0.67 11.37
N GLU A 25 41.71 -0.57 11.68
CA GLU A 25 42.00 -1.61 10.69
C GLU A 25 40.77 -1.92 9.83
N SER A 26 39.58 -2.04 10.43
CA SER A 26 38.32 -2.27 9.70
C SER A 26 37.88 -1.10 8.84
N LEU A 27 38.30 0.13 9.18
CA LEU A 27 38.00 1.36 8.45
C LEU A 27 39.00 1.59 7.32
N LYS A 28 40.26 1.14 7.47
CA LYS A 28 41.34 1.33 6.50
C LYS A 28 40.99 0.81 5.10
N GLY A 29 40.21 -0.27 5.00
CA GLY A 29 39.74 -0.85 3.73
C GLY A 29 38.39 -0.32 3.22
N LYS A 30 37.71 0.54 3.98
CA LYS A 30 36.39 1.09 3.63
C LYS A 30 36.55 2.53 3.17
N ILE A 31 36.94 2.68 1.91
CA ILE A 31 36.89 3.97 1.22
C ILE A 31 35.45 4.23 0.75
N ASN A 32 35.06 5.50 0.65
CA ASN A 32 33.82 5.91 -0.02
C ASN A 32 34.01 5.84 -1.54
N ALA A 33 34.45 4.68 -2.03
CA ALA A 33 34.55 4.43 -3.46
C ALA A 33 33.14 4.25 -4.03
N PRO A 34 32.90 4.68 -5.28
CA PRO A 34 31.68 4.33 -5.98
C PRO A 34 31.52 2.80 -6.03
N PRO A 35 30.28 2.28 -6.13
CA PRO A 35 30.03 0.86 -6.36
C PRO A 35 30.85 0.34 -7.54
N LYS A 36 31.39 -0.89 -7.42
CA LYS A 36 32.22 -1.51 -8.48
C LYS A 36 31.45 -1.67 -9.79
N ASP A 37 30.18 -2.05 -9.67
CA ASP A 37 29.28 -2.23 -10.79
C ASP A 37 28.14 -1.20 -10.68
N PRO A 38 27.97 -0.30 -11.68
CA PRO A 38 26.96 0.76 -11.61
C PRO A 38 25.52 0.24 -11.76
N ASP A 39 25.35 -0.92 -12.39
CA ASP A 39 24.04 -1.52 -12.66
C ASP A 39 23.61 -2.52 -11.58
N GLU A 40 24.55 -3.02 -10.76
CA GLU A 40 24.23 -3.97 -9.70
C GLU A 40 23.72 -3.22 -8.46
N GLN A 41 22.41 -3.33 -8.20
CA GLN A 41 21.81 -2.84 -6.97
C GLN A 41 21.75 -3.96 -5.92
N PRO A 42 22.51 -3.88 -4.82
CA PRO A 42 22.46 -4.91 -3.79
C PRO A 42 21.08 -4.90 -3.11
N MET A 43 20.45 -6.08 -3.10
CA MET A 43 19.19 -6.29 -2.38
C MET A 43 19.36 -6.02 -0.88
N PRO A 44 18.42 -5.34 -0.22
CA PRO A 44 18.52 -5.07 1.21
C PRO A 44 18.45 -6.37 2.02
N ARG A 45 19.24 -6.42 3.12
CA ARG A 45 19.38 -7.62 3.97
C ARG A 45 18.07 -8.11 4.58
N SER A 46 17.09 -7.23 4.79
CA SER A 46 15.76 -7.61 5.26
C SER A 46 15.06 -8.53 4.25
N ILE A 47 15.14 -8.19 2.95
CA ILE A 47 14.55 -8.97 1.88
C ILE A 47 15.28 -10.30 1.72
N ILE A 48 16.62 -10.29 1.76
CA ILE A 48 17.44 -11.51 1.72
C ILE A 48 17.04 -12.47 2.85
N ARG A 49 16.80 -11.95 4.07
CA ARG A 49 16.34 -12.73 5.24
C ARG A 49 14.93 -13.29 5.06
N LEU A 50 14.02 -12.51 4.48
CA LEU A 50 12.64 -12.95 4.23
C LEU A 50 12.58 -14.13 3.27
N PHE A 51 13.42 -14.12 2.23
CA PHE A 51 13.48 -15.19 1.23
C PHE A 51 14.46 -16.33 1.58
N GLY A 52 15.11 -16.29 2.75
CA GLY A 52 16.10 -17.30 3.14
C GLY A 52 17.30 -17.41 2.19
N LEU A 53 17.55 -16.37 1.38
CA LEU A 53 18.60 -16.40 0.38
C LEU A 53 19.98 -16.32 1.06
N PRO A 54 20.97 -17.11 0.65
CA PRO A 54 22.32 -17.05 1.20
C PRO A 54 22.96 -15.71 0.82
N ASP A 55 23.24 -14.87 1.83
CA ASP A 55 23.90 -13.57 1.67
C ASP A 55 25.24 -13.79 0.90
N PRO A 56 25.40 -13.22 -0.31
CA PRO A 56 26.56 -13.50 -1.16
C PRO A 56 27.88 -13.11 -0.50
N SER A 57 27.84 -12.16 0.44
CA SER A 57 28.99 -11.73 1.24
C SER A 57 29.52 -12.82 2.20
N LYS A 58 28.73 -13.85 2.52
CA LYS A 58 29.09 -14.92 3.47
C LYS A 58 29.48 -16.24 2.81
N LYS A 59 29.38 -16.35 1.49
CA LYS A 59 29.65 -17.59 0.74
C LYS A 59 31.10 -18.09 0.90
N ASN A 60 32.05 -17.21 1.22
CA ASN A 60 33.47 -17.56 1.33
C ASN A 60 33.94 -17.93 2.75
N THR A 61 33.17 -17.63 3.79
CA THR A 61 33.55 -17.92 5.19
C THR A 61 33.07 -19.28 5.71
N ALA A 62 32.25 -20.00 4.93
CA ALA A 62 31.67 -21.28 5.35
C ALA A 62 32.59 -22.51 5.16
N LYS A 63 33.80 -22.35 4.59
CA LYS A 63 34.71 -23.47 4.32
C LYS A 63 35.39 -24.06 5.58
N ASN A 64 35.26 -23.45 6.75
CA ASN A 64 35.94 -23.90 7.98
C ASN A 64 35.03 -24.58 9.03
N SER A 65 33.77 -24.91 8.73
CA SER A 65 32.91 -25.67 9.65
C SER A 65 32.66 -27.12 9.21
N ALA A 66 33.57 -27.70 8.44
CA ALA A 66 33.49 -29.08 7.96
C ALA A 66 34.01 -30.09 9.01
N HIS A 67 33.30 -30.20 10.13
CA HIS A 67 33.35 -31.37 11.03
C HIS A 67 31.93 -31.92 11.28
N ARG A 68 31.10 -31.91 10.23
CA ARG A 68 29.88 -32.72 10.17
C ARG A 68 30.05 -33.77 9.10
N LYS A 69 30.03 -35.02 9.57
CA LYS A 69 30.22 -36.29 8.86
C LYS A 69 29.49 -36.29 7.51
N THR A 70 30.24 -36.30 6.42
CA THR A 70 29.76 -36.62 5.08
C THR A 70 29.54 -38.14 4.99
N ARG A 71 28.31 -38.57 4.69
CA ARG A 71 28.10 -39.92 4.14
C ARG A 71 28.66 -39.94 2.70
N PRO A 72 29.31 -41.02 2.27
CA PRO A 72 29.85 -41.10 0.92
C PRO A 72 28.71 -41.28 -0.09
N LEU A 73 28.70 -40.46 -1.14
CA LEU A 73 27.91 -40.67 -2.35
C LEU A 73 28.61 -41.73 -3.22
N PRO A 74 27.90 -42.72 -3.79
CA PRO A 74 28.51 -43.67 -4.71
C PRO A 74 28.68 -43.04 -6.09
N ASN A 75 29.87 -43.19 -6.66
CA ASN A 75 30.15 -42.98 -8.07
C ASN A 75 29.26 -43.90 -8.91
N LYS A 76 28.44 -43.34 -9.80
CA LYS A 76 27.93 -44.02 -10.99
C LYS A 76 28.08 -43.11 -12.21
N LYS A 77 28.82 -43.66 -13.17
CA LYS A 77 28.91 -43.22 -14.56
C LYS A 77 27.53 -43.30 -15.20
N ASP A 78 27.27 -42.32 -16.07
CA ASP A 78 26.46 -42.29 -17.29
C ASP A 78 25.11 -43.04 -17.35
N GLU A 79 24.18 -42.39 -18.04
CA GLU A 79 22.79 -42.77 -18.37
C GLU A 79 21.71 -42.35 -17.34
N GLY A 80 20.95 -41.31 -17.71
CA GLY A 80 19.61 -41.05 -17.18
C GLY A 80 19.49 -39.93 -16.14
N ILE A 81 19.14 -38.73 -16.61
CA ILE A 81 18.57 -37.66 -15.78
C ILE A 81 17.27 -38.18 -15.16
N SER A 82 17.31 -38.64 -13.91
CA SER A 82 16.13 -39.01 -13.14
C SER A 82 16.45 -38.97 -11.65
N CYS A 83 16.52 -37.76 -11.11
CA CYS A 83 16.64 -37.54 -9.67
C CYS A 83 16.09 -36.17 -9.26
N THR A 84 14.87 -35.89 -9.70
CA THR A 84 13.94 -34.99 -8.99
C THR A 84 12.57 -35.63 -9.15
N GLY A 85 11.85 -35.86 -8.05
CA GLY A 85 10.56 -36.56 -8.06
C GLY A 85 9.66 -36.15 -9.23
N ASP A 86 8.99 -37.13 -9.82
CA ASP A 86 8.17 -37.00 -11.03
C ASP A 86 7.15 -35.86 -10.91
N ASN A 87 7.55 -34.64 -11.24
CA ASN A 87 6.67 -33.50 -11.28
C ASN A 87 5.76 -33.69 -12.51
N PRO A 88 4.45 -33.91 -12.35
CA PRO A 88 3.53 -34.14 -13.47
C PRO A 88 3.48 -32.94 -14.43
N ILE A 89 3.90 -31.75 -13.99
CA ILE A 89 3.94 -30.54 -14.82
C ILE A 89 5.11 -30.58 -15.81
N SER A 90 6.27 -31.14 -15.44
CA SER A 90 7.45 -31.11 -16.32
C SER A 90 7.32 -32.01 -17.55
N ARG A 91 6.37 -32.96 -17.52
CA ARG A 91 6.03 -33.85 -18.65
C ARG A 91 4.85 -33.34 -19.50
N LEU A 92 4.20 -32.24 -19.10
CA LEU A 92 3.04 -31.71 -19.84
C LEU A 92 3.50 -30.96 -21.10
N HIS A 93 3.20 -31.55 -22.26
CA HIS A 93 3.31 -30.88 -23.55
C HIS A 93 1.91 -30.59 -24.14
N LYS A 94 1.84 -29.56 -24.98
CA LYS A 94 0.62 -29.23 -25.74
C LYS A 94 0.30 -30.36 -26.70
N LEU A 95 -0.90 -30.92 -26.62
CA LEU A 95 -1.32 -31.99 -27.51
C LEU A 95 -1.67 -31.43 -28.90
N PRO A 96 -1.47 -32.20 -29.99
CA PRO A 96 -1.89 -31.77 -31.32
C PRO A 96 -3.41 -31.53 -31.34
N GLY A 97 -3.84 -30.36 -31.80
CA GLY A 97 -5.25 -29.95 -31.84
C GLY A 97 -5.81 -29.33 -30.56
N GLU A 98 -5.01 -29.21 -29.49
CA GLU A 98 -5.46 -28.58 -28.26
C GLU A 98 -5.44 -27.04 -28.35
N SER A 99 -6.51 -26.40 -27.88
CA SER A 99 -6.53 -24.94 -27.71
C SER A 99 -5.57 -24.50 -26.59
N GLY A 100 -5.00 -23.29 -26.69
CA GLY A 100 -4.11 -22.77 -25.65
C GLY A 100 -4.77 -22.75 -24.25
N ARG A 101 -6.09 -22.54 -24.21
CA ARG A 101 -6.90 -22.64 -22.99
C ARG A 101 -6.94 -24.07 -22.43
N GLY A 102 -7.10 -25.08 -23.27
CA GLY A 102 -7.07 -26.50 -22.84
C GLY A 102 -5.76 -26.87 -22.15
N PHE A 103 -4.64 -26.44 -22.76
CA PHE A 103 -3.31 -26.70 -22.19
C PHE A 103 -3.13 -26.04 -20.83
N SER A 104 -3.56 -24.77 -20.70
CA SER A 104 -3.52 -24.05 -19.42
C SER A 104 -4.35 -24.72 -18.32
N LEU A 105 -5.49 -25.31 -18.67
CA LEU A 105 -6.33 -26.04 -17.70
C LEU A 105 -5.65 -27.32 -17.22
N ARG A 106 -4.95 -28.06 -18.10
CA ARG A 106 -4.16 -29.24 -17.72
C ARG A 106 -2.99 -28.90 -16.81
N ILE A 107 -2.30 -27.79 -17.08
CA ILE A 107 -1.25 -27.27 -16.19
C ILE A 107 -1.84 -26.99 -14.80
N ASN A 108 -2.95 -26.24 -14.75
CA ASN A 108 -3.58 -25.89 -13.47
C ASN A 108 -4.10 -27.12 -12.71
N SER A 109 -4.63 -28.14 -13.40
CA SER A 109 -5.02 -29.39 -12.74
C SER A 109 -3.82 -30.15 -12.20
N ALA A 110 -2.70 -30.18 -12.93
CA ALA A 110 -1.48 -30.83 -12.46
C ALA A 110 -0.87 -30.10 -11.26
N ILE A 111 -0.89 -28.76 -11.27
CA ILE A 111 -0.51 -27.92 -10.11
C ILE A 111 -1.39 -28.26 -8.90
N LYS A 112 -2.72 -28.32 -9.07
CA LYS A 112 -3.65 -28.68 -7.99
C LYS A 112 -3.49 -30.12 -7.49
N ALA A 113 -3.02 -31.04 -8.33
CA ALA A 113 -2.74 -32.40 -7.91
C ALA A 113 -1.43 -32.51 -7.11
N LEU A 114 -0.47 -31.61 -7.35
CA LEU A 114 0.77 -31.53 -6.58
C LEU A 114 0.58 -30.86 -5.23
N HIS A 115 -0.13 -29.74 -5.22
CA HIS A 115 -0.53 -29.05 -4.01
C HIS A 115 -1.78 -29.76 -3.46
N GLY A 116 -1.58 -30.86 -2.72
CA GLY A 116 -2.68 -31.58 -2.07
C GLY A 116 -3.55 -30.63 -1.24
N ALA A 117 -4.81 -31.01 -0.99
CA ALA A 117 -5.74 -30.24 -0.17
C ALA A 117 -5.23 -29.95 1.27
N ASP A 118 -4.16 -30.62 1.67
CA ASP A 118 -3.54 -30.53 2.98
C ASP A 118 -2.51 -29.38 3.09
N GLU A 119 -2.03 -28.78 2.00
CA GLU A 119 -1.13 -27.60 2.07
C GLU A 119 -1.88 -26.30 2.44
N ASP A 120 -3.22 -26.31 2.38
CA ASP A 120 -4.06 -25.23 2.91
C ASP A 120 -4.12 -25.23 4.46
N LEU A 121 -3.55 -26.24 5.15
CA LEU A 121 -3.50 -26.33 6.61
C LEU A 121 -2.37 -25.50 7.26
N GLU A 122 -1.38 -25.07 6.49
CA GLU A 122 -0.23 -24.29 7.00
C GLU A 122 -0.43 -22.78 6.92
N TYR A 123 -1.50 -22.32 6.26
CA TYR A 123 -2.03 -21.02 6.64
C TYR A 123 -2.51 -21.14 8.09
N PRO A 124 -2.12 -20.22 9.00
CA PRO A 124 -2.86 -20.05 10.22
C PRO A 124 -4.29 -19.78 9.78
N HIS A 125 -5.11 -20.83 9.83
CA HIS A 125 -6.53 -20.69 9.89
C HIS A 125 -6.69 -19.86 11.16
N ASP A 126 -6.85 -18.55 10.99
CA ASP A 126 -7.22 -17.66 12.07
C ASP A 126 -8.46 -18.30 12.64
N LEU A 127 -8.25 -19.10 13.69
CA LEU A 127 -9.28 -19.63 14.53
C LEU A 127 -10.13 -18.42 14.83
N GLU A 128 -11.38 -18.51 14.41
CA GLU A 128 -12.44 -17.55 14.57
C GLU A 128 -12.54 -17.19 16.05
N ALA A 129 -11.60 -16.36 16.52
CA ALA A 129 -11.61 -15.73 17.81
C ALA A 129 -12.64 -14.62 17.68
N GLU A 130 -13.91 -15.04 17.71
CA GLU A 130 -15.09 -14.20 17.72
C GLU A 130 -14.97 -13.05 16.71
N ASP A 131 -15.22 -13.33 15.43
CA ASP A 131 -15.34 -12.29 14.41
C ASP A 131 -16.62 -11.47 14.67
N TYR A 132 -16.61 -10.66 15.74
CA TYR A 132 -17.67 -9.71 16.11
C TYR A 132 -18.02 -8.81 14.93
N LYS A 133 -17.07 -8.58 14.02
CA LYS A 133 -17.27 -7.80 12.79
C LYS A 133 -18.03 -8.60 11.74
N GLY A 134 -17.70 -9.88 11.56
CA GLY A 134 -18.43 -10.84 10.72
C GLY A 134 -19.87 -11.05 11.19
N GLN A 135 -20.09 -11.28 12.48
CA GLN A 135 -21.41 -11.41 13.09
C GLN A 135 -22.24 -10.13 12.92
N ARG A 136 -21.66 -8.96 13.21
CA ARG A 136 -22.32 -7.66 13.01
C ARG A 136 -22.67 -7.40 11.54
N MET A 137 -21.84 -7.87 10.60
CA MET A 137 -22.12 -7.78 9.17
C MET A 137 -23.21 -8.77 8.74
N ALA A 138 -23.24 -9.97 9.32
CA ALA A 138 -24.29 -10.97 9.08
C ALA A 138 -25.65 -10.47 9.59
N GLU A 139 -25.71 -9.96 10.82
CA GLU A 139 -26.91 -9.32 11.38
C GLU A 139 -27.35 -8.11 10.55
N GLN A 140 -26.41 -7.29 10.05
CA GLN A 140 -26.74 -6.17 9.18
C GLN A 140 -27.32 -6.64 7.84
N ARG A 141 -26.78 -7.72 7.26
CA ARG A 141 -27.30 -8.34 6.04
C ARG A 141 -28.70 -8.91 6.27
N GLU A 142 -28.92 -9.60 7.38
CA GLU A 142 -30.22 -10.16 7.76
C GLU A 142 -31.26 -9.06 7.98
N ARG A 143 -30.90 -7.99 8.70
CA ARG A 143 -31.77 -6.82 8.91
C ARG A 143 -32.15 -6.14 7.59
N ARG A 144 -31.21 -6.04 6.65
CA ARG A 144 -31.47 -5.52 5.29
C ARG A 144 -32.38 -6.47 4.50
N ALA A 145 -32.20 -7.78 4.59
CA ALA A 145 -33.04 -8.77 3.94
C ALA A 145 -34.48 -8.75 4.48
N LYS A 146 -34.66 -8.65 5.81
CA LYS A 146 -35.97 -8.51 6.45
C LYS A 146 -36.68 -7.22 6.02
N LYS A 147 -35.94 -6.11 5.88
CA LYS A 147 -36.49 -4.85 5.37
C LYS A 147 -36.90 -4.96 3.90
N ARG A 148 -36.11 -5.64 3.06
CA ARG A 148 -36.47 -5.92 1.65
C ARG A 148 -37.73 -6.76 1.54
N ARG A 149 -37.82 -7.88 2.28
CA ARG A 149 -39.01 -8.72 2.34
C ARG A 149 -40.25 -7.96 2.81
N ARG A 150 -40.13 -7.09 3.81
CA ARG A 150 -41.25 -6.23 4.27
C ARG A 150 -41.65 -5.19 3.21
N ALA A 151 -40.68 -4.57 2.53
CA ALA A 151 -40.95 -3.63 1.45
C ALA A 151 -41.59 -4.31 0.24
N GLU A 152 -41.17 -5.53 -0.12
CA GLU A 152 -41.79 -6.33 -1.18
C GLU A 152 -43.23 -6.73 -0.83
N LYS A 153 -43.48 -7.15 0.42
CA LYS A 153 -44.85 -7.42 0.90
C LYS A 153 -45.72 -6.16 0.91
N ALA A 154 -45.16 -5.02 1.32
CA ALA A 154 -45.87 -3.74 1.29
C ALA A 154 -46.14 -3.26 -0.15
N ALA A 155 -45.20 -3.45 -1.08
CA ALA A 155 -45.37 -3.13 -2.49
C ALA A 155 -46.40 -4.03 -3.17
N LYS A 156 -46.45 -5.33 -2.81
CA LYS A 156 -47.51 -6.24 -3.26
C LYS A 156 -48.88 -5.88 -2.70
N LYS A 157 -48.93 -5.37 -1.46
CA LYS A 157 -50.19 -4.90 -0.83
C LYS A 157 -50.64 -3.53 -1.35
N ALA A 158 -49.71 -2.68 -1.80
CA ALA A 158 -49.97 -1.39 -2.41
C ALA A 158 -50.14 -1.44 -3.95
N GLY A 159 -49.98 -2.62 -4.55
CA GLY A 159 -50.23 -2.86 -5.98
C GLY A 159 -51.68 -3.26 -6.29
N GLY A 160 -52.54 -3.30 -5.28
CA GLY A 160 -53.98 -3.38 -5.45
C GLY A 160 -54.57 -1.98 -5.39
N GLU A 161 -55.04 -1.51 -6.55
CA GLU A 161 -55.98 -0.40 -6.78
C GLU A 161 -55.50 1.06 -6.49
N GLY A 162 -55.75 1.95 -7.46
CA GLY A 162 -55.72 3.41 -7.31
C GLY A 162 -54.54 4.09 -8.04
N GLU A 163 -54.64 4.42 -9.32
CA GLU A 163 -55.33 5.60 -9.89
C GLU A 163 -54.42 6.85 -9.96
N ASN A 164 -54.41 7.45 -11.15
CA ASN A 164 -53.62 8.59 -11.58
C ASN A 164 -53.77 9.78 -10.62
N THR A 165 -52.67 10.21 -10.02
CA THR A 165 -52.52 11.61 -9.59
C THR A 165 -51.11 12.06 -9.94
N GLU A 166 -51.00 13.17 -10.65
CA GLU A 166 -49.75 13.90 -10.94
C GLU A 166 -49.19 14.46 -9.62
N GLY A 167 -48.65 13.57 -8.80
CA GLY A 167 -48.18 13.84 -7.45
C GLY A 167 -46.69 14.12 -7.44
N HIS A 168 -46.33 15.29 -6.93
CA HIS A 168 -44.96 15.72 -6.65
C HIS A 168 -44.09 14.56 -6.12
N LEU A 169 -43.07 14.18 -6.89
CA LEU A 169 -42.21 13.02 -6.61
C LEU A 169 -41.73 13.03 -5.15
N THR A 170 -41.95 11.93 -4.45
CA THR A 170 -41.46 11.75 -3.07
C THR A 170 -39.93 11.85 -3.05
N ARG A 171 -39.35 12.28 -1.93
CA ARG A 171 -37.89 12.39 -1.76
C ARG A 171 -37.14 11.11 -2.15
N ILE A 172 -37.77 9.95 -1.95
CA ILE A 172 -37.23 8.63 -2.28
C ILE A 172 -37.20 8.42 -3.80
N GLN A 173 -38.28 8.78 -4.51
CA GLN A 173 -38.32 8.71 -5.97
C GLN A 173 -37.31 9.67 -6.61
N LYS A 174 -37.19 10.91 -6.10
CA LYS A 174 -36.15 11.87 -6.56
C LYS A 174 -34.73 11.32 -6.38
N LEU A 175 -34.45 10.64 -5.26
CA LEU A 175 -33.15 10.02 -5.00
C LEU A 175 -32.89 8.81 -5.92
N ALA A 176 -33.92 8.01 -6.21
CA ALA A 176 -33.83 6.90 -7.15
C ALA A 176 -33.54 7.39 -8.58
N LEU A 177 -34.23 8.43 -9.05
CA LEU A 177 -33.98 9.06 -10.35
C LEU A 177 -32.56 9.65 -10.42
N LYS A 178 -32.10 10.33 -9.36
CA LYS A 178 -30.72 10.85 -9.28
C LYS A 178 -29.67 9.73 -9.33
N LYS A 179 -29.93 8.59 -8.71
CA LYS A 179 -29.04 7.41 -8.77
C LYS A 179 -29.02 6.80 -10.17
N LYS A 180 -30.17 6.70 -10.84
CA LYS A 180 -30.27 6.21 -12.22
C LYS A 180 -29.51 7.14 -13.19
N ALA A 181 -29.74 8.46 -13.08
CA ALA A 181 -29.03 9.45 -13.88
C ALA A 181 -27.50 9.41 -13.68
N LYS A 182 -27.03 9.23 -12.44
CA LYS A 182 -25.59 9.05 -12.17
C LYS A 182 -25.02 7.77 -12.77
N LYS A 183 -25.79 6.68 -12.80
CA LYS A 183 -25.36 5.43 -13.42
C LYS A 183 -25.28 5.56 -14.94
N MET A 184 -26.28 6.19 -15.58
CA MET A 184 -26.24 6.44 -17.02
C MET A 184 -25.05 7.30 -17.41
N LYS A 185 -24.83 8.43 -16.72
CA LYS A 185 -23.65 9.29 -16.95
C LYS A 185 -22.31 8.58 -16.72
N ALA A 186 -22.25 7.61 -15.80
CA ALA A 186 -21.03 6.84 -15.56
C ALA A 186 -20.79 5.76 -16.63
N LEU A 187 -21.85 5.24 -17.25
CA LEU A 187 -21.76 4.34 -18.39
C LEU A 187 -21.36 5.12 -19.65
N GLU A 188 -22.01 6.26 -19.91
CA GLU A 188 -21.64 7.18 -21.00
C GLU A 188 -20.18 7.67 -20.86
N ALA A 189 -19.74 8.06 -19.65
CA ALA A 189 -18.34 8.44 -19.43
C ALA A 189 -17.35 7.26 -19.51
N GLY A 190 -17.83 6.01 -19.40
CA GLY A 190 -17.05 4.80 -19.63
C GLY A 190 -16.93 4.48 -21.12
N GLU A 191 -17.98 4.75 -21.89
CA GLU A 191 -18.01 4.64 -23.36
C GLU A 191 -17.24 5.80 -24.03
N GLU A 192 -17.22 6.98 -23.42
CA GLU A 192 -16.44 8.16 -23.83
C GLU A 192 -14.97 8.14 -23.34
N GLN A 193 -14.53 7.09 -22.64
CA GLN A 193 -13.08 6.85 -22.52
C GLN A 193 -12.59 6.47 -23.91
N ALA A 194 -12.22 7.50 -24.67
CA ALA A 194 -11.68 7.45 -26.01
C ALA A 194 -10.87 6.17 -26.19
N GLU A 195 -11.30 5.34 -27.15
CA GLU A 195 -10.56 4.16 -27.57
C GLU A 195 -9.08 4.52 -27.62
N VAL A 196 -8.27 3.77 -26.88
CA VAL A 196 -6.83 4.01 -26.83
C VAL A 196 -6.30 3.68 -28.22
N VAL A 197 -6.20 4.70 -29.06
CA VAL A 197 -5.65 4.59 -30.41
C VAL A 197 -4.15 4.38 -30.27
N TYR A 198 -3.68 3.18 -30.62
CA TYR A 198 -2.26 2.86 -30.65
C TYR A 198 -1.69 3.20 -32.02
N GLU A 199 -0.69 4.07 -32.04
CA GLU A 199 0.15 4.29 -33.22
C GLU A 199 1.23 3.20 -33.26
N ARG A 200 1.26 2.41 -34.34
CA ARG A 200 2.30 1.38 -34.55
C ARG A 200 3.41 1.96 -35.42
N VAL A 201 4.54 2.26 -34.82
CA VAL A 201 5.75 2.75 -35.52
C VAL A 201 6.65 1.56 -35.84
N ALA A 202 7.07 1.44 -37.10
CA ALA A 202 7.96 0.36 -37.53
C ALA A 202 9.43 0.63 -37.17
N PHE A 203 10.23 -0.42 -37.05
CA PHE A 203 11.66 -0.29 -36.73
C PHE A 203 12.41 0.38 -37.90
N GLY A 204 13.01 1.55 -37.65
CA GLY A 204 13.73 2.34 -38.65
C GLY A 204 13.03 3.64 -39.10
N GLU A 205 11.80 3.88 -38.63
CA GLU A 205 11.09 5.14 -38.88
C GLU A 205 11.61 6.25 -37.94
N VAL A 206 12.05 7.37 -38.51
CA VAL A 206 12.54 8.52 -37.73
C VAL A 206 11.35 9.43 -37.41
N THR A 207 10.89 9.39 -36.16
CA THR A 207 9.81 10.26 -35.69
C THR A 207 10.34 11.67 -35.40
N HIS A 208 9.62 12.70 -35.87
CA HIS A 208 10.10 14.09 -35.80
C HIS A 208 10.13 14.64 -34.35
N ALA A 209 9.29 14.11 -33.46
CA ALA A 209 9.28 14.39 -32.04
C ALA A 209 8.57 13.26 -31.26
N PRO A 210 8.98 12.97 -30.01
CA PRO A 210 8.27 12.00 -29.18
C PRO A 210 6.85 12.48 -28.84
N PRO A 211 5.89 11.56 -28.61
CA PRO A 211 4.53 11.92 -28.26
C PRO A 211 4.49 12.71 -26.94
N ALA A 212 3.74 13.83 -26.94
CA ALA A 212 3.60 14.70 -25.78
C ALA A 212 2.64 14.07 -24.74
N LEU A 213 3.17 13.70 -23.58
CA LEU A 213 2.37 13.16 -22.48
C LEU A 213 1.70 14.31 -21.69
N HIS A 214 0.41 14.53 -21.92
CA HIS A 214 -0.37 15.52 -21.17
C HIS A 214 -0.98 14.90 -19.89
N PHE A 215 -0.30 15.07 -18.76
CA PHE A 215 -0.85 14.69 -17.46
C PHE A 215 -1.85 15.73 -16.95
N LYS A 216 -3.13 15.36 -16.85
CA LYS A 216 -4.13 16.17 -16.16
C LYS A 216 -3.81 16.17 -14.65
N ALA A 217 -3.41 17.32 -14.12
CA ALA A 217 -3.15 17.46 -12.69
C ALA A 217 -4.45 17.23 -11.90
N SER A 218 -4.46 16.25 -10.99
CA SER A 218 -5.60 16.06 -10.10
C SER A 218 -5.69 17.25 -9.15
N ALA A 219 -6.87 17.87 -9.08
CA ALA A 219 -7.11 19.16 -8.41
C ALA A 219 -7.03 19.12 -6.86
N GLY A 220 -6.30 18.18 -6.25
CA GLY A 220 -6.30 18.00 -4.80
C GLY A 220 -5.04 17.42 -4.17
N ALA A 221 -4.06 16.94 -4.95
CA ALA A 221 -2.82 16.43 -4.39
C ALA A 221 -1.66 17.43 -4.61
N PRO A 222 -0.95 17.87 -3.55
CA PRO A 222 0.20 18.73 -3.72
C PRO A 222 1.27 17.99 -4.53
N ARG A 223 1.71 18.60 -5.63
CA ARG A 223 2.72 18.04 -6.54
C ARG A 223 3.97 17.64 -5.76
N PRO A 224 4.56 16.46 -6.00
CA PRO A 224 5.86 16.10 -5.44
C PRO A 224 6.88 17.16 -5.92
N GLY A 225 7.55 17.84 -4.99
CA GLY A 225 8.45 18.96 -5.26
C GLY A 225 7.92 20.36 -4.89
N ARG A 226 6.61 20.51 -4.60
CA ARG A 226 6.02 21.76 -4.06
C ARG A 226 5.65 21.68 -2.58
N ARG A 227 6.13 20.66 -1.87
CA ARG A 227 5.99 20.59 -0.42
C ARG A 227 6.97 21.56 0.19
N GLU A 228 6.48 22.55 0.94
CA GLU A 228 7.35 23.39 1.76
C GLU A 228 8.05 22.49 2.77
N LEU A 229 9.35 22.26 2.56
CA LEU A 229 10.17 21.47 3.47
C LEU A 229 10.41 22.31 4.72
N LEU A 230 10.56 21.64 5.88
CA LEU A 230 10.80 22.31 7.17
C LEU A 230 11.97 23.30 7.09
N LEU A 231 13.05 22.92 6.38
CA LEU A 231 14.22 23.77 6.15
C LEU A 231 13.88 25.04 5.36
N SER A 232 12.98 24.94 4.37
CA SER A 232 12.51 26.08 3.57
C SER A 232 11.78 27.09 4.46
N GLY A 233 10.99 26.62 5.43
CA GLY A 233 10.33 27.47 6.42
C GLY A 233 11.32 28.15 7.37
N MET A 234 12.35 27.43 7.83
CA MET A 234 13.39 27.99 8.72
C MET A 234 14.25 29.04 8.02
N LEU A 235 14.66 28.80 6.77
CA LEU A 235 15.42 29.75 5.96
C LEU A 235 14.61 31.00 5.63
N ARG A 236 13.28 30.88 5.43
CA ARG A 236 12.38 32.02 5.20
C ARG A 236 12.16 32.88 6.44
N GLY A 237 12.29 32.29 7.64
CA GLY A 237 12.16 32.99 8.93
C GLY A 237 13.40 33.77 9.36
N GLN A 238 14.57 33.52 8.76
CA GLN A 238 15.85 34.08 9.23
C GLN A 238 16.44 35.17 8.34
N GLY A 239 15.80 35.50 7.20
CA GLY A 239 16.31 36.49 6.24
C GLY A 239 15.26 37.32 5.52
N GLY A 240 14.08 37.54 6.13
CA GLY A 240 12.90 38.08 5.45
C GLY A 240 12.30 39.36 6.02
N ALA A 241 13.05 40.18 6.75
CA ALA A 241 12.64 41.55 7.04
C ALA A 241 13.16 42.46 5.90
N GLY A 242 12.28 42.76 4.94
CA GLY A 242 12.51 43.83 3.97
C GLY A 242 13.11 43.41 2.64
N ARG A 243 12.24 42.99 1.71
CA ARG A 243 12.06 43.62 0.39
C ARG A 243 11.08 42.79 -0.43
N GLY A 244 10.11 43.49 -1.00
CA GLY A 244 9.15 42.89 -1.92
C GLY A 244 9.87 42.21 -3.07
N ALA A 245 9.56 40.94 -3.28
CA ALA A 245 9.78 40.25 -4.53
C ALA A 245 8.40 39.84 -5.02
N VAL A 246 7.82 40.72 -5.82
CA VAL A 246 6.66 40.44 -6.68
C VAL A 246 7.11 39.37 -7.66
N GLY A 247 6.76 38.12 -7.38
CA GLY A 247 6.75 37.05 -8.36
C GLY A 247 5.34 36.95 -8.97
N PRO A 248 5.20 36.83 -10.30
CA PRO A 248 3.90 36.87 -10.95
C PRO A 248 3.14 35.57 -10.66
N GLY A 249 2.00 35.66 -9.97
CA GLY A 249 1.04 34.56 -9.88
C GLY A 249 0.74 33.97 -8.49
N GLY A 250 1.10 34.63 -7.39
CA GLY A 250 0.74 34.19 -6.04
C GLY A 250 -0.48 34.95 -5.48
N VAL A 251 -1.67 34.36 -5.57
CA VAL A 251 -2.94 34.89 -5.05
C VAL A 251 -2.84 35.17 -3.54
N GLY A 252 -2.65 36.44 -3.18
CA GLY A 252 -2.59 36.96 -1.80
C GLY A 252 -3.96 37.11 -1.14
N GLY A 253 -4.79 36.05 -1.13
CA GLY A 253 -6.14 36.09 -0.55
C GLY A 253 -6.32 35.41 0.82
N ALA A 254 -5.31 34.65 1.29
CA ALA A 254 -5.45 33.86 2.52
C ALA A 254 -5.08 34.64 3.81
N GLY A 255 -4.32 35.73 3.70
CA GLY A 255 -3.88 36.52 4.86
C GLY A 255 -5.04 37.22 5.58
N ASP A 256 -5.95 37.84 4.83
CA ASP A 256 -7.03 38.66 5.39
C ASP A 256 -8.14 37.81 6.03
N ALA A 257 -8.48 36.66 5.44
CA ALA A 257 -9.48 35.76 6.00
C ALA A 257 -9.00 35.12 7.31
N ASP A 258 -7.72 34.74 7.39
CA ASP A 258 -7.14 34.22 8.61
C ASP A 258 -6.92 35.31 9.68
N ALA A 259 -6.61 36.55 9.27
CA ALA A 259 -6.56 37.70 10.18
C ALA A 259 -7.94 37.97 10.82
N ALA A 260 -9.00 38.00 10.01
CA ALA A 260 -10.37 38.19 10.50
C ALA A 260 -10.84 37.05 11.42
N ARG A 261 -10.43 35.80 11.16
CA ARG A 261 -10.72 34.65 12.05
C ARG A 261 -10.02 34.79 13.41
N ARG A 262 -8.75 35.21 13.42
CA ARG A 262 -8.00 35.44 14.66
C ARG A 262 -8.58 36.60 15.48
N GLU A 263 -9.02 37.67 14.81
CA GLU A 263 -9.65 38.81 15.47
C GLU A 263 -10.99 38.42 16.12
N ARG A 264 -11.82 37.64 15.41
CA ARG A 264 -13.06 37.08 15.99
C ARG A 264 -12.80 36.21 17.21
N ALA A 265 -11.82 35.31 17.13
CA ALA A 265 -11.44 34.46 18.27
C ALA A 265 -10.95 35.29 19.48
N ARG A 266 -10.20 36.37 19.24
CA ARG A 266 -9.75 37.29 20.29
C ARG A 266 -10.94 37.99 20.95
N LEU A 267 -11.90 38.48 20.17
CA LEU A 267 -13.09 39.16 20.69
C LEU A 267 -13.96 38.22 21.52
N ASP A 268 -14.13 36.98 21.06
CA ASP A 268 -14.92 35.96 21.76
C ASP A 268 -14.29 35.58 23.11
N ALA A 269 -12.97 35.41 23.16
CA ALA A 269 -12.23 35.17 24.40
C ALA A 269 -12.38 36.34 25.40
N VAL A 270 -12.32 37.59 24.91
CA VAL A 270 -12.51 38.78 25.75
C VAL A 270 -13.95 38.85 26.27
N ALA A 271 -14.95 38.52 25.45
CA ALA A 271 -16.35 38.49 25.85
C ALA A 271 -16.60 37.43 26.94
N ALA A 272 -16.10 36.22 26.75
CA ALA A 272 -16.19 35.13 27.73
C ALA A 272 -15.54 35.51 29.07
N TYR A 273 -14.35 36.13 29.03
CA TYR A 273 -13.66 36.60 30.23
C TYR A 273 -14.46 37.68 30.97
N ARG A 274 -15.07 38.64 30.25
CA ARG A 274 -15.93 39.67 30.84
C ARG A 274 -17.17 39.05 31.50
N ALA A 275 -17.79 38.05 30.86
CA ALA A 275 -18.93 37.34 31.41
C ALA A 275 -18.57 36.59 32.72
N LEU A 276 -17.42 35.89 32.74
CA LEU A 276 -16.90 35.24 33.94
C LEU A 276 -16.59 36.22 35.08
N LYS A 277 -16.04 37.39 34.75
CA LYS A 277 -15.77 38.43 35.75
C LYS A 277 -17.07 39.02 36.32
N ALA A 278 -18.10 39.18 35.48
CA ALA A 278 -19.40 39.68 35.89
C ALA A 278 -20.14 38.68 36.80
N SER A 279 -20.11 37.38 36.49
CA SER A 279 -20.70 36.35 37.36
C SER A 279 -19.97 36.23 38.69
N LYS A 280 -18.64 36.32 38.70
CA LYS A 280 -17.83 36.33 39.93
C LYS A 280 -18.14 37.52 40.85
N ARG A 281 -18.58 38.65 40.29
CA ARG A 281 -19.03 39.82 41.07
C ARG A 281 -20.45 39.69 41.60
N LYS A 282 -21.33 38.93 40.93
CA LYS A 282 -22.71 38.69 41.38
C LYS A 282 -22.83 37.59 42.44
N ASN A 283 -21.88 36.65 42.46
CA ASN A 283 -21.81 35.55 43.42
C ASN A 283 -21.03 35.90 44.70
N LYS A 284 -20.80 37.19 44.95
CA LYS A 284 -20.14 37.71 46.15
C LYS A 284 -21.08 38.73 46.78
#